data_AF-A0A8T3MDM1-F1
#
_entry.id   AF-A0A8T3MDM1-F1
#
_cell.length_a   1.000
_cell.length_b   1.000
_cell.length_c   1.000
_cell.angle_alpha   90.00
_cell.angle_beta   90.00
_cell.angle_gamma   90.00
#
_symmetry.space_group_name_H-M   'P 1'
#
loop_
_entity.id
_entity.type
_entity.pdbx_description
1 polymer ?
#
loop_
_entity_poly.entity_id
_entity_poly.type
_entity_poly.pdbx_seq_one_letter_code
_entity_poly.pdbx_strand_id
1 'polypeptide(L)'
;MAVIEPRGPFSLTASSRFLEGFTPAAHRASGEAGHLHLAFVPAGTDDAAAVCCRQPADPDGPVTIEVPGSPDARPVVDQTRRILSLDIDGSDFPEVGRRDPVIGRLQRRYPGLRPVLFLSTFEAAAWAIIGARISIRQAA
;
A
#
# COMPACT_ATOMS: atom_id res chain seq x y z
N MET A 1 -6.08 16.80 2.41
CA MET A 1 -6.61 15.59 3.07
C MET A 1 -7.69 15.01 2.18
N ALA A 2 -7.70 13.69 2.00
CA ALA A 2 -8.72 12.94 1.27
C ALA A 2 -9.17 11.74 2.10
N VAL A 3 -10.43 11.33 1.95
CA VAL A 3 -11.00 10.16 2.62
C VAL A 3 -11.42 9.16 1.55
N ILE A 4 -10.95 7.93 1.64
CA ILE A 4 -11.16 6.89 0.64
C ILE A 4 -11.89 5.72 1.29
N GLU A 5 -13.05 5.35 0.74
CA GLU A 5 -13.77 4.13 1.10
C GLU A 5 -13.22 2.95 0.26
N PRO A 6 -12.60 1.94 0.88
CA PRO A 6 -12.17 0.75 0.16
C PRO A 6 -13.39 -0.02 -0.39
N ARG A 7 -13.35 -0.38 -1.67
CA ARG A 7 -14.37 -1.26 -2.27
C ARG A 7 -13.99 -2.71 -2.06
N GLY A 8 -14.58 -3.37 -1.06
CA GLY A 8 -14.20 -4.71 -0.61
C GLY A 8 -13.11 -4.70 0.48
N PRO A 9 -12.74 -5.87 1.04
CA PRO A 9 -11.86 -5.95 2.19
C PRO A 9 -10.51 -5.23 1.99
N PHE A 10 -10.09 -4.45 2.99
CA PHE A 10 -8.82 -3.74 2.98
C PHE A 10 -8.30 -3.54 4.42
N SER A 11 -6.98 -3.65 4.60
CA SER A 11 -6.34 -3.32 5.88
C SER A 11 -5.05 -2.53 5.64
N LEU A 12 -5.04 -1.28 6.10
CA LEU A 12 -3.84 -0.45 6.10
C LEU A 12 -2.77 -1.05 7.01
N THR A 13 -3.17 -1.64 8.14
CA THR A 13 -2.26 -2.38 9.03
C THR A 13 -1.58 -3.54 8.29
N ALA A 14 -2.32 -4.33 7.51
CA ALA A 14 -1.73 -5.42 6.74
C ALA A 14 -0.78 -4.90 5.65
N SER A 15 -1.15 -3.81 4.97
CA SER A 15 -0.33 -3.17 3.94
C SER A 15 0.98 -2.61 4.52
N SER A 16 0.90 -1.95 5.68
CA SER A 16 2.05 -1.42 6.42
C SER A 16 3.02 -2.54 6.82
N ARG A 17 2.51 -3.63 7.42
CA ARG A 17 3.32 -4.82 7.77
C ARG A 17 3.96 -5.50 6.55
N PHE A 18 3.27 -5.50 5.40
CA PHE A 18 3.84 -6.04 4.17
C PHE A 18 5.03 -5.21 3.70
N LEU A 19 4.90 -3.88 3.71
CA LEU A 19 6.00 -2.96 3.37
C LEU A 19 7.18 -3.08 4.33
N GLU A 20 6.94 -3.22 5.63
CA GLU A 20 8.00 -3.45 6.64
C GLU A 20 8.82 -4.72 6.37
N GLY A 21 8.24 -5.71 5.68
CA GLY A 21 8.93 -6.93 5.24
C GLY A 21 9.95 -6.70 4.11
N PHE A 22 10.01 -5.50 3.55
CA PHE A 22 10.97 -5.08 2.53
C PHE A 22 11.85 -3.97 3.10
N THR A 23 13.07 -4.31 3.54
CA THR A 23 13.97 -3.38 4.28
C THR A 23 14.13 -2.00 3.65
N PRO A 24 14.22 -1.84 2.31
CA PRO A 24 14.29 -0.52 1.68
C PRO A 24 13.05 0.35 1.89
N ALA A 25 11.88 -0.25 2.08
CA ALA A 25 10.64 0.42 2.45
C ALA A 25 10.35 0.36 3.96
N ALA A 26 11.20 -0.29 4.75
CA ALA A 26 11.04 -0.35 6.18
C ALA A 26 11.34 1.03 6.78
N HIS A 27 10.28 1.74 7.18
CA HIS A 27 10.39 2.92 8.00
C HIS A 27 10.12 2.55 9.47
N ARG A 28 10.60 3.37 10.41
CA ARG A 28 10.04 3.32 11.77
C ARG A 28 8.60 3.78 11.67
N ALA A 29 7.64 2.86 11.62
CA ALA A 29 6.24 3.21 11.82
C ALA A 29 6.11 3.97 13.15
N SER A 30 5.04 4.76 13.33
CA SER A 30 4.73 5.36 14.63
C SER A 30 4.55 4.32 15.75
N GLY A 31 4.64 3.02 15.43
CA GLY A 31 4.26 1.89 16.29
C GLY A 31 2.75 1.70 16.37
N GLU A 32 1.98 2.60 15.73
CA GLU A 32 0.53 2.64 15.78
C GLU A 32 -0.06 1.81 14.63
N ALA A 33 -0.96 0.88 14.98
CA ALA A 33 -1.70 0.12 13.98
C ALA A 33 -2.54 1.06 13.11
N GLY A 34 -2.68 0.72 11.83
CA GLY A 34 -3.47 1.52 10.89
C GLY A 34 -2.82 2.83 10.48
N HIS A 35 -1.51 3.01 10.69
CA HIS A 35 -0.75 4.18 10.23
C HIS A 35 0.33 3.77 9.22
N LEU A 36 0.49 4.59 8.17
CA LEU A 36 1.54 4.43 7.17
C LEU A 36 2.06 5.79 6.71
N HIS A 37 3.37 5.96 6.68
CA HIS A 37 4.03 7.14 6.11
C HIS A 37 4.75 6.75 4.83
N LEU A 38 4.51 7.51 3.76
CA LEU A 38 5.19 7.34 2.48
C LEU A 38 5.86 8.65 2.09
N ALA A 39 6.99 8.55 1.41
CA ALA A 39 7.63 9.64 0.72
C ALA A 39 8.00 9.19 -0.69
N PHE A 40 7.59 9.94 -1.70
CA PHE A 40 7.89 9.63 -3.09
C PHE A 40 7.85 10.89 -3.94
N VAL A 41 8.44 10.83 -5.14
CA VAL A 41 8.29 11.86 -6.17
C VAL A 41 7.05 11.51 -7.00
N PRO A 42 5.99 12.34 -6.98
CA PRO A 42 4.81 12.12 -7.80
C PRO A 42 5.15 12.06 -9.30
N ALA A 43 4.36 11.31 -10.05
CA ALA A 43 4.57 11.21 -11.50
C ALA A 43 4.41 12.59 -12.16
N GLY A 44 5.41 12.99 -12.94
CA GLY A 44 5.41 14.28 -13.65
C GLY A 44 5.89 15.47 -12.82
N THR A 45 6.47 15.25 -11.64
CA THR A 45 7.08 16.30 -10.80
C THR A 45 8.52 15.95 -10.45
N ASP A 46 9.28 16.93 -9.98
CA ASP A 46 10.65 16.75 -9.46
C ASP A 46 10.72 16.83 -7.93
N ASP A 47 9.69 17.39 -7.30
CA ASP A 47 9.62 17.56 -5.84
C ASP A 47 9.06 16.32 -5.15
N ALA A 48 9.68 15.93 -4.04
CA ALA A 48 9.18 14.84 -3.21
C ALA A 48 7.95 15.29 -2.41
N ALA A 49 6.95 14.41 -2.32
CA ALA A 49 5.77 14.55 -1.48
C ALA A 49 5.81 13.57 -0.31
N ALA A 50 5.36 14.03 0.86
CA ALA A 50 5.11 13.18 2.01
C ALA A 50 3.62 12.87 2.12
N VAL A 51 3.30 11.67 2.59
CA VAL A 51 1.92 11.21 2.78
C VAL A 51 1.79 10.51 4.12
N CYS A 52 0.73 10.84 4.87
CA CYS A 52 0.29 10.11 6.04
C CYS A 52 -1.06 9.46 5.77
N CYS A 53 -1.10 8.12 5.80
CA CYS A 53 -2.33 7.35 5.70
C CYS A 53 -2.74 6.88 7.10
N ARG A 54 -4.03 6.98 7.40
CA ARG A 54 -4.63 6.45 8.64
C ARG A 54 -5.90 5.67 8.33
N GLN A 55 -6.08 4.53 8.98
CA GLN A 55 -7.32 3.77 8.99
C GLN A 55 -7.68 3.51 10.45
N PRO A 56 -8.89 3.88 10.90
CA PRO A 56 -9.37 3.52 12.24
C PRO A 56 -9.26 2.01 12.48
N ALA A 57 -9.33 1.58 13.75
CA ALA A 57 -9.28 0.15 14.12
C ALA A 57 -10.46 -0.69 13.58
N ASP A 58 -11.39 -0.07 12.84
CA ASP A 58 -12.45 -0.74 12.10
C ASP A 58 -11.90 -1.25 10.75
N PRO A 59 -11.89 -2.57 10.49
CA PRO A 59 -11.41 -3.14 9.23
C PRO A 59 -12.21 -2.67 7.99
N ASP A 60 -13.45 -2.20 8.19
CA ASP A 60 -14.29 -1.67 7.12
C ASP A 60 -14.30 -0.12 7.08
N GLY A 61 -13.49 0.51 7.94
CA GLY A 61 -13.41 1.97 8.04
C GLY A 61 -12.64 2.61 6.87
N PRO A 62 -12.93 3.89 6.58
CA PRO A 62 -12.26 4.62 5.51
C PRO A 62 -10.76 4.83 5.78
N VAL A 63 -10.01 5.01 4.70
CA VAL A 63 -8.61 5.41 4.73
C VAL A 63 -8.51 6.92 4.53
N THR A 64 -7.99 7.62 5.54
CA THR A 64 -7.64 9.04 5.44
C THR A 64 -6.24 9.18 4.89
N ILE A 65 -6.07 10.03 3.87
CA ILE A 65 -4.80 10.37 3.23
C ILE A 65 -4.52 11.86 3.43
N GLU A 66 -3.46 12.17 4.17
CA GLU A 66 -2.97 13.53 4.41
C GLU A 66 -1.68 13.77 3.63
N VAL A 67 -1.61 14.89 2.92
CA VAL A 67 -0.44 15.34 2.16
C VAL A 67 0.01 16.68 2.73
N PRO A 68 1.02 16.71 3.61
CA PRO A 68 1.51 17.95 4.19
C PRO A 68 2.14 18.86 3.14
N GLY A 69 1.89 20.17 3.23
CA GLY A 69 2.63 21.19 2.47
C GLY A 69 2.37 21.30 0.97
N SER A 70 1.50 20.47 0.38
CA SER A 70 1.20 20.55 -1.06
C SER A 70 -0.08 21.36 -1.35
N PRO A 71 -0.02 22.39 -2.23
CA PRO A 71 -1.20 23.14 -2.66
C PRO A 71 -2.09 22.36 -3.64
N ASP A 72 -1.56 21.37 -4.37
CA ASP A 72 -2.33 20.41 -5.17
C ASP A 72 -2.02 18.97 -4.75
N ALA A 73 -2.82 18.45 -3.82
CA ALA A 73 -2.65 17.12 -3.28
C ALA A 73 -3.19 16.01 -4.19
N ARG A 74 -3.95 16.33 -5.25
CA ARG A 74 -4.67 15.32 -6.05
C ARG A 74 -3.77 14.28 -6.70
N PRO A 75 -2.70 14.64 -7.43
CA PRO A 75 -1.79 13.65 -8.03
C PRO A 75 -1.14 12.73 -6.98
N VAL A 76 -0.79 13.30 -5.82
CA VAL A 76 -0.19 12.56 -4.69
C VAL A 76 -1.19 11.57 -4.10
N VAL A 77 -2.44 11.99 -3.93
CA VAL A 77 -3.54 11.13 -3.44
C VAL A 77 -3.82 10.00 -4.43
N ASP A 78 -3.92 10.30 -5.73
CA ASP A 78 -4.20 9.28 -6.75
C ASP A 78 -3.08 8.25 -6.86
N GLN A 79 -1.82 8.70 -6.80
CA GLN A 79 -0.67 7.80 -6.77
C GLN A 79 -0.64 6.97 -5.49
N THR A 80 -1.00 7.54 -4.33
CA THR A 80 -1.13 6.80 -3.06
C THR A 80 -2.22 5.74 -3.15
N ARG A 81 -3.37 6.06 -3.76
CA ARG A 81 -4.46 5.09 -3.98
C ARG A 81 -3.96 3.92 -4.82
N ARG A 82 -3.22 4.19 -5.90
CA ARG A 82 -2.58 3.17 -6.73
C ARG A 82 -1.57 2.32 -5.97
N ILE A 83 -0.70 2.95 -5.18
CA ILE A 83 0.29 2.26 -4.33
C ILE A 83 -0.38 1.27 -3.39
N LEU A 84 -1.52 1.64 -2.80
CA LEU A 84 -2.26 0.81 -1.85
C LEU A 84 -3.38 -0.05 -2.48
N SER A 85 -3.49 -0.06 -3.82
CA SER A 85 -4.56 -0.74 -4.56
C SER A 85 -5.99 -0.35 -4.10
N LEU A 86 -6.18 0.91 -3.71
CA LEU A 86 -7.48 1.52 -3.35
C LEU A 86 -8.21 2.10 -4.57
N ASP A 87 -7.55 2.17 -5.72
CA ASP A 87 -8.11 2.51 -7.02
C ASP A 87 -8.86 1.33 -7.69
N ILE A 88 -8.65 0.10 -7.20
CA ILE A 88 -9.26 -1.13 -7.74
C ILE A 88 -10.44 -1.61 -6.87
N ASP A 89 -11.47 -2.15 -7.52
CA ASP A 89 -12.56 -2.85 -6.83
C ASP A 89 -12.11 -4.24 -6.39
N GLY A 90 -12.10 -4.47 -5.07
CA GLY A 90 -11.72 -5.73 -4.46
C GLY A 90 -12.91 -6.54 -3.94
N SER A 91 -14.16 -6.11 -4.19
CA SER A 91 -15.35 -6.69 -3.57
C SER A 91 -15.55 -8.18 -3.89
N ASP A 92 -15.15 -8.61 -5.09
CA ASP A 92 -15.28 -10.00 -5.55
C ASP A 92 -14.08 -10.88 -5.18
N PHE A 93 -12.98 -10.31 -4.66
CA PHE A 93 -11.78 -11.08 -4.35
C PHE A 93 -12.03 -12.22 -3.33
N PRO A 94 -12.86 -12.06 -2.28
CA PRO A 94 -13.19 -13.15 -1.35
C PRO A 94 -13.82 -14.37 -2.03
N GLU A 95 -14.54 -14.19 -3.15
CA GLU A 95 -15.18 -15.30 -3.87
C GLU A 95 -14.15 -16.26 -4.49
N VAL A 96 -12.93 -15.78 -4.77
CA VAL A 96 -11.81 -16.66 -5.19
C VAL A 96 -11.48 -17.67 -4.10
N GLY A 97 -11.41 -17.25 -2.83
CA GLY A 97 -11.11 -18.13 -1.70
C GLY A 97 -12.24 -19.08 -1.31
N ARG A 98 -13.48 -18.79 -1.75
CA ARG A 98 -14.60 -19.74 -1.64
C ARG A 98 -14.52 -20.85 -2.67
N ARG A 99 -13.97 -20.57 -3.86
CA ARG A 99 -13.79 -21.53 -4.95
C ARG A 99 -12.49 -22.33 -4.81
N ASP A 100 -11.44 -21.72 -4.27
CA ASP A 100 -10.14 -22.35 -4.06
C ASP A 100 -9.75 -22.35 -2.56
N PRO A 101 -9.64 -23.53 -1.92
CA PRO A 101 -9.34 -23.61 -0.49
C PRO A 101 -7.90 -23.20 -0.13
N VAL A 102 -6.95 -23.24 -1.07
CA VAL A 102 -5.58 -22.73 -0.87
C VAL A 102 -5.63 -21.20 -0.76
N ILE A 103 -6.31 -20.54 -1.70
CA ILE A 103 -6.50 -19.09 -1.67
C ILE A 103 -7.32 -18.69 -0.45
N GLY A 104 -8.38 -19.41 -0.11
CA GLY A 104 -9.19 -19.14 1.07
C GLY A 104 -8.39 -19.21 2.38
N ARG A 105 -7.43 -20.12 2.49
CA ARG A 105 -6.50 -20.16 3.64
C ARG A 105 -5.61 -18.92 3.69
N LEU A 106 -5.09 -18.46 2.55
CA LEU A 106 -4.26 -17.26 2.48
C LEU A 106 -5.05 -16.00 2.83
N GLN A 107 -6.27 -15.84 2.31
CA GLN A 107 -7.16 -14.71 2.62
C GLN A 107 -7.49 -14.65 4.12
N ARG A 108 -7.73 -15.79 4.78
CA ARG A 108 -7.93 -15.83 6.24
C ARG A 108 -6.66 -15.51 7.03
N ARG A 109 -5.49 -15.92 6.52
CA ARG A 109 -4.19 -15.64 7.16
C ARG A 109 -3.78 -14.17 7.04
N TYR A 110 -4.17 -13.51 5.94
CA TYR A 110 -3.81 -12.13 5.62
C TYR A 110 -5.08 -11.30 5.30
N PRO A 111 -5.97 -11.09 6.29
CA PRO A 111 -7.24 -10.42 6.04
C PRO A 111 -7.04 -8.97 5.58
N GLY A 112 -7.72 -8.60 4.49
CA GLY A 112 -7.66 -7.25 3.92
C GLY A 112 -6.33 -6.87 3.27
N LEU A 113 -5.34 -7.78 3.19
CA LEU A 113 -4.11 -7.51 2.47
C LEU A 113 -4.40 -7.42 0.96
N ARG A 114 -4.12 -6.25 0.38
CA ARG A 114 -4.10 -6.03 -1.06
C ARG A 114 -2.65 -5.93 -1.57
N PRO A 115 -2.40 -6.05 -2.89
CA PRO A 115 -1.09 -5.75 -3.44
C PRO A 115 -0.64 -4.34 -3.04
N VAL A 116 0.56 -4.23 -2.48
CA VAL A 116 1.21 -2.94 -2.26
C VAL A 116 2.21 -2.73 -3.39
N LEU A 117 1.99 -1.72 -4.22
CA LEU A 117 2.78 -1.48 -5.42
C LEU A 117 3.97 -0.55 -5.12
N PHE A 118 5.02 -0.65 -5.94
CA PHE A 118 6.14 0.30 -5.89
C PHE A 118 5.68 1.74 -6.16
N LEU A 119 6.41 2.70 -5.59
CA LEU A 119 6.02 4.10 -5.56
C LEU A 119 6.05 4.72 -6.96
N SER A 120 6.91 4.20 -7.85
CA SER A 120 6.99 4.57 -9.26
C SER A 120 7.27 3.38 -10.18
N THR A 121 7.02 3.55 -11.47
CA THR A 121 7.42 2.57 -12.51
C THR A 121 8.94 2.44 -12.61
N PHE A 122 9.68 3.53 -12.44
CA PHE A 122 11.14 3.53 -12.41
C PHE A 122 11.67 2.67 -11.26
N GLU A 123 11.15 2.88 -10.05
CA GLU A 123 11.51 2.08 -8.87
C GLU A 123 11.18 0.60 -9.07
N ALA A 124 10.00 0.28 -9.62
CA ALA A 124 9.63 -1.09 -9.94
C ALA A 124 10.63 -1.76 -10.91
N ALA A 125 11.05 -1.04 -11.96
CA ALA A 125 12.02 -1.54 -12.92
C ALA A 125 13.41 -1.74 -12.28
N ALA A 126 13.85 -0.81 -11.44
CA ALA A 126 15.10 -0.93 -10.71
C ALA A 126 15.11 -2.18 -9.83
N TRP A 127 14.05 -2.40 -9.04
CA TRP A 127 13.94 -3.59 -8.19
C TRP A 127 13.80 -4.89 -8.96
N ALA A 128 13.14 -4.89 -10.12
CA ALA A 128 13.09 -6.05 -11.00
C ALA A 128 14.48 -6.46 -11.51
N ILE A 129 15.36 -5.49 -11.77
CA ILE A 129 16.76 -5.74 -12.17
C ILE A 129 17.60 -6.17 -10.96
N ILE A 130 17.53 -5.45 -9.85
CA ILE A 130 18.32 -5.73 -8.63
C ILE A 130 18.01 -7.12 -8.08
N GLY A 131 16.72 -7.48 -8.01
CA GLY A 131 16.28 -8.78 -7.50
C GLY A 131 16.47 -9.95 -8.46
N ALA A 132 16.97 -9.71 -9.69
CA ALA A 132 17.10 -10.74 -10.69
C ALA A 132 18.09 -11.84 -10.24
N ARG A 133 17.54 -13.05 -10.07
CA ARG A 133 18.27 -14.27 -9.68
C ARG A 133 18.95 -14.25 -8.31
N ILE A 134 18.53 -13.36 -7.41
CA ILE A 134 18.95 -13.36 -6.01
C ILE A 134 17.73 -13.44 -5.09
N SER A 135 17.94 -13.86 -3.84
CA SER A 135 16.87 -13.87 -2.85
C SER A 135 16.49 -12.45 -2.44
N ILE A 136 15.24 -12.26 -1.98
CA ILE A 136 14.81 -10.95 -1.46
C ILE A 136 15.74 -10.45 -0.34
N ARG A 137 16.23 -11.33 0.54
CA ARG A 137 17.18 -11.01 1.62
C ARG A 137 18.53 -10.47 1.13
N GLN A 138 18.93 -10.82 -0.10
CA GLN A 138 20.16 -10.31 -0.70
C GLN A 138 19.94 -8.99 -1.43
N ALA A 139 18.74 -8.80 -2.00
CA ALA A 139 18.35 -7.56 -2.66
C ALA A 139 18.01 -6.44 -1.65
N ALA A 140 17.38 -6.83 -0.54
CA ALA A 140 16.68 -5.97 0.41
C ALA A 140 16.85 -6.48 1.84
#